data_AF-A0A1H3KUR9-F1
#
_entry.id   AF-A0A1H3KUR9-F1
#
_cell.length_a   1.000
_cell.length_b   1.000
_cell.length_c   1.000
_cell.angle_alpha   90.00
_cell.angle_beta   90.00
_cell.angle_gamma   90.00
#
_symmetry.space_group_name_H-M   'P 1'
#
loop_
_entity.id
_entity.type
_entity.pdbx_description
1 polymer ?
#
loop_
_entity_poly.entity_id
_entity_poly.type
_entity_poly.pdbx_seq_one_letter_code
_entity_poly.pdbx_strand_id
1 'polypeptide(L)' 'MTMLKEEYQRRKGQRLLYMIEYDQGEYFILRDGILKKSVPDAIVMGIAPHEATPELMLRTAIADIEELIGMDE' A
#
# COMPACT_ATOMS: atom_id res chain seq x y z
N MET A 1 5.83 -17.81 -1.20
CA MET A 1 5.62 -16.37 -1.01
C MET A 1 4.64 -16.14 0.13
N THR A 2 5.04 -15.41 1.17
CA THR A 2 4.12 -14.99 2.23
C THR A 2 3.55 -13.65 1.81
N MET A 3 2.37 -13.64 1.19
CA MET A 3 1.65 -12.40 0.90
C MET A 3 1.21 -11.81 2.25
N LEU A 4 1.82 -10.70 2.64
CA LEU A 4 1.35 -9.92 3.77
C LEU A 4 0.06 -9.21 3.32
N LYS A 5 -0.99 -9.37 4.13
CA LYS A 5 -2.32 -8.81 3.89
C LYS A 5 -2.66 -7.98 5.10
N GLU A 6 -2.57 -6.66 4.93
CA GLU A 6 -2.88 -5.72 6.00
C GLU A 6 -4.15 -4.95 5.67
N GLU A 7 -5.08 -5.00 6.61
CA GLU A 7 -6.35 -4.29 6.56
C GLU A 7 -6.15 -2.90 7.16
N TYR A 8 -6.14 -1.87 6.32
CA TYR A 8 -6.08 -0.49 6.80
C TYR A 8 -7.50 0.09 6.89
N GLN A 9 -7.86 0.55 8.09
CA GLN A 9 -9.12 1.27 8.36
C GLN A 9 -8.82 2.73 8.71
N ARG A 10 -9.25 3.68 7.86
CA ARG A 10 -9.16 5.11 8.17
C ARG A 10 -9.97 5.42 9.43
N ARG A 11 -9.39 6.19 10.36
CA ARG A 11 -10.07 6.62 11.61
C ARG A 11 -11.01 7.82 11.43
N LYS A 12 -10.93 8.55 10.31
CA LYS A 12 -11.81 9.68 9.98
C LYS A 12 -12.58 9.39 8.69
N GLY A 13 -13.91 9.40 8.76
CA GLY A 13 -14.79 9.31 7.59
C GLY A 13 -15.27 7.88 7.26
N GLN A 14 -15.46 7.62 5.97
CA GLN A 14 -16.07 6.40 5.45
C GLN A 14 -15.19 5.17 5.73
N ARG A 15 -15.83 4.05 6.09
CA ARG A 15 -15.16 2.79 6.42
C ARG A 15 -14.66 2.14 5.12
N LEU A 16 -13.46 2.50 4.71
CA LEU A 16 -12.82 1.96 3.53
C LEU A 16 -11.84 0.87 3.96
N LEU A 17 -12.05 -0.33 3.43
CA LEU A 17 -11.16 -1.47 3.68
C LEU A 17 -10.14 -1.53 2.55
N TYR A 18 -8.90 -1.22 2.88
CA TYR A 18 -7.78 -1.38 1.95
C TYR A 18 -7.01 -2.63 2.30
N MET A 19 -6.59 -3.34 1.26
CA MET A 19 -5.82 -4.56 1.32
C MET A 19 -4.52 -4.31 0.58
N ILE A 20 -3.41 -4.41 1.32
CA ILE A 20 -2.07 -4.24 0.76
C ILE A 20 -1.51 -5.63 0.54
N GLU A 21 -1.13 -5.95 -0.70
CA GLU A 21 -0.42 -7.19 -1.05
C GLU A 21 1.01 -6.85 -1.43
N TYR A 22 1.98 -7.50 -0.78
CA TYR A 22 3.40 -7.29 -1.02
C TYR A 22 4.05 -8.54 -1.64
N ASP A 23 4.83 -8.34 -2.70
CA ASP A 23 5.65 -9.39 -3.33
C ASP A 23 6.98 -8.80 -3.82
N GLN A 24 8.10 -9.32 -3.28
CA GLN A 24 9.48 -9.07 -3.76
C GLN A 24 9.83 -7.62 -4.19
N GLY A 25 9.37 -6.61 -3.44
CA GLY A 25 9.68 -5.20 -3.71
C GLY A 25 8.56 -4.43 -4.45
N GLU A 26 7.49 -5.12 -4.82
CA GLU A 26 6.27 -4.53 -5.36
C GLU A 26 5.16 -4.58 -4.31
N TYR A 27 4.28 -3.58 -4.32
CA TYR A 27 3.04 -3.65 -3.55
C TYR A 27 1.82 -3.19 -4.34
N PHE A 28 0.72 -3.84 -4.03
CA PHE A 28 -0.59 -3.60 -4.62
C PHE A 28 -1.54 -3.13 -3.54
N ILE A 29 -2.22 -2.03 -3.79
CA ILE A 29 -3.27 -1.51 -2.94
C ILE A 29 -4.60 -1.86 -3.60
N LEU A 30 -5.35 -2.76 -2.97
CA LEU A 30 -6.69 -3.12 -3.35
C LEU A 30 -7.69 -2.47 -2.38
N ARG A 31 -8.87 -2.12 -2.87
CA ARG A 31 -10.02 -1.69 -2.06
C ARG A 31 -11.24 -2.48 -2.52
N ASP A 32 -11.87 -3.20 -1.60
CA ASP A 32 -13.02 -4.08 -1.91
C ASP A 32 -12.73 -5.06 -3.05
N GLY A 33 -11.48 -5.56 -3.14
CA GLY A 33 -11.02 -6.45 -4.22
C GLY A 33 -10.71 -5.76 -5.56
N ILE A 34 -10.87 -4.44 -5.65
CA ILE A 34 -10.52 -3.64 -6.84
C ILE A 34 -9.11 -3.07 -6.64
N LEU A 35 -8.21 -3.36 -7.57
CA LEU A 35 -6.88 -2.73 -7.59
C LEU A 35 -7.03 -1.21 -7.77
N LYS A 36 -6.56 -0.44 -6.79
CA LYS A 36 -6.56 1.03 -6.82
C LYS A 36 -5.22 1.59 -7.24
N LYS A 37 -4.13 0.97 -6.80
CA LYS A 37 -2.77 1.39 -7.12
C LYS A 37 -1.85 0.18 -7.13
N SER A 38 -0.96 0.12 -8.10
CA SER A 38 0.14 -0.83 -8.16
C SER A 38 1.44 -0.03 -8.19
N VAL A 39 2.32 -0.29 -7.24
CA VAL A 39 3.63 0.34 -7.18
C VAL A 39 4.66 -0.73 -7.52
N PRO A 40 5.21 -0.69 -8.76
CA PRO A 40 6.26 -1.62 -9.15
C PRO A 40 7.56 -1.28 -8.44
N ASP A 41 8.45 -2.26 -8.37
CA ASP A 41 9.79 -2.17 -7.76
C ASP A 41 10.58 -0.96 -8.32
N ALA A 42 10.31 -0.59 -9.58
CA ALA A 42 10.88 0.58 -10.25
C ALA A 42 10.56 1.94 -9.59
N ILE A 43 9.50 2.05 -8.78
CA ILE A 43 9.19 3.26 -7.99
C ILE A 43 9.78 3.15 -6.57
N VAL A 44 9.92 1.91 -6.06
CA VAL A 44 10.75 1.62 -4.89
C VAL A 44 12.25 1.84 -5.20
N MET A 45 12.67 2.15 -6.43
CA MET A 45 14.08 2.46 -6.78
C MET A 45 14.75 3.58 -5.95
N GLY A 46 13.99 4.41 -5.23
CA GLY A 46 14.55 5.34 -4.24
C GLY A 46 14.94 4.69 -2.91
N ILE A 47 14.40 3.50 -2.63
CA ILE A 47 14.62 2.66 -1.45
C ILE A 47 15.44 1.47 -1.90
N ALA A 48 16.62 1.29 -1.32
CA ALA A 48 17.42 0.13 -1.71
C ALA A 48 16.66 -1.18 -1.36
N PRO A 49 16.80 -2.26 -2.13
CA PRO A 49 16.07 -3.52 -1.89
C PRO A 49 16.33 -4.14 -0.50
N HIS A 50 17.43 -3.75 0.16
CA HIS A 50 17.72 -4.13 1.54
C HIS A 50 17.02 -3.24 2.59
N GLU A 51 16.58 -2.05 2.20
CA GLU A 51 15.80 -1.10 3.00
C GLU A 51 14.28 -1.29 2.79
N ALA A 52 13.88 -1.99 1.73
CA ALA A 52 12.50 -2.38 1.40
C ALA A 52 11.95 -3.44 2.38
N THR A 53 12.01 -3.12 3.66
CA THR A 53 11.43 -3.92 4.74
C THR A 53 9.91 -3.87 4.66
N PRO A 54 9.21 -4.95 5.05
CA PRO A 54 7.75 -4.99 5.03
C PRO A 54 7.10 -3.85 5.84
N GLU A 55 7.71 -3.44 6.96
CA GLU A 55 7.24 -2.31 7.78
C GLU A 55 7.35 -0.96 7.04
N LEU A 56 8.42 -0.73 6.29
CA LEU A 56 8.58 0.48 5.50
C LEU A 56 7.58 0.52 4.34
N MET A 57 7.46 -0.60 3.62
CA MET A 57 6.52 -0.73 2.50
C MET A 57 5.07 -0.53 2.96
N LEU A 58 4.70 -1.07 4.12
CA LEU A 58 3.40 -0.83 4.72
C LEU A 58 3.16 0.67 4.98
N ARG A 59 4.13 1.38 5.58
CA ARG A 59 4.01 2.81 5.83
C ARG A 59 3.85 3.61 4.53
N THR A 60 4.61 3.27 3.49
CA THR A 60 4.50 3.91 2.17
C THR A 60 3.13 3.65 1.55
N ALA A 61 2.65 2.40 1.61
CA ALA A 61 1.32 2.04 1.13
C ALA A 61 0.19 2.75 1.90
N ILE A 62 0.32 2.93 3.22
CA ILE A 62 -0.63 3.72 4.02
C ILE A 62 -0.62 5.19 3.59
N ALA A 63 0.56 5.79 3.41
CA ALA A 63 0.67 7.18 2.95
C ALA A 63 0.03 7.36 1.56
N ASP A 64 0.27 6.42 0.65
CA ASP A 64 -0.40 6.37 -0.66
C ASP A 64 -1.92 6.26 -0.55
N ILE A 65 -2.42 5.43 0.37
CA ILE A 65 -3.86 5.32 0.64
C ILE A 65 -4.40 6.66 1.15
N GLU A 66 -3.68 7.34 2.05
CA GLU A 66 -4.08 8.66 2.55
C GLU A 66 -4.09 9.72 1.44
N GLU A 67 -3.11 9.71 0.53
CA GLU A 67 -3.10 10.60 -0.64
C GLU A 67 -4.24 10.29 -1.61
N LEU A 68 -4.48 9.01 -1.92
CA LEU A 68 -5.60 8.57 -2.77
C LEU A 68 -6.95 9.03 -2.22
N ILE A 69 -7.09 9.08 -0.90
CA ILE A 69 -8.32 9.56 -0.24
C ILE A 69 -8.35 11.09 -0.21
N GLY A 70 -7.22 11.74 0.06
CA GLY A 70 -7.13 13.20 0.17
C GLY A 70 -7.31 13.96 -1.15
N MET A 71 -7.08 13.32 -2.30
CA MET A 71 -7.38 13.88 -3.63
C MET A 71 -8.84 13.69 -4.08
N ASP A 72 -9.64 12.90 -3.36
CA ASP A 72 -11.05 12.60 -3.68
C ASP A 72 -12.05 13.52 -2.92
N GLU A 73 -11.56 14.37 -2.00
CA GLU A 73 -12.32 15.43 -1.29
C GLU A 73 -12.09 16.82 -1.91
#